data_AF-A0AAW6DQG9-F1
#
_entry.id   AF-A0AAW6DQG9-F1
#
_cell.length_a   1.000
_cell.length_b   1.000
_cell.length_c   1.000
_cell.angle_alpha   90.00
_cell.angle_beta   90.00
_cell.angle_gamma   90.00
#
_symmetry.space_group_name_H-M   'P 1'
#
loop_
_entity.id
_entity.type
_entity.pdbx_description
1 polymer ?
#
loop_
_entity_poly.entity_id
_entity_poly.type
_entity_poly.pdbx_seq_one_letter_code
_entity_poly.pdbx_strand_id
1 'polypeptide(L)'
;MPLPKQHQDYTTEYIYSLPDGQRAELIDGQVYMMAPPSRKHQRITVELSTVINNFIKSRNGSCEVDIAPFSVFLNQDDKNYVEPDIAVICDQNKLTEKGCNGAPDWIIEIVSPSSRRMDYYIKLFKYRTAGVREYWIVDSDKNRITVYNFESEDTIEYS
;
A
#
# COMPACT_ATOMS: atom_id res chain seq x y z
N MET A 1 -1.38 33.74 4.09
CA MET A 1 -1.06 32.31 4.08
C MET A 1 -1.93 31.65 5.14
N PRO A 2 -2.73 30.62 4.83
CA PRO A 2 -3.45 29.91 5.88
C PRO A 2 -2.44 29.11 6.73
N LEU A 3 -2.65 29.13 8.04
CA LEU A 3 -1.86 28.39 9.02
C LEU A 3 -1.86 26.88 8.73
N PRO A 4 -0.79 26.13 9.06
CA PRO A 4 -0.84 24.68 9.08
C PRO A 4 -1.98 24.25 10.00
N LYS A 5 -2.91 23.42 9.51
CA LYS A 5 -3.87 22.75 10.40
C LYS A 5 -3.04 22.00 11.45
N GLN A 6 -3.37 22.20 12.74
CA GLN A 6 -2.74 21.50 13.86
C GLN A 6 -2.57 20.02 13.53
N HIS A 7 -1.41 19.45 13.88
CA HIS A 7 -1.22 18.00 13.93
C HIS A 7 -2.30 17.40 14.85
N GLN A 8 -3.44 17.04 14.26
CA GLN A 8 -4.42 16.20 14.93
C GLN A 8 -3.90 14.77 14.81
N ASP A 9 -3.68 14.15 15.96
CA ASP A 9 -3.16 12.79 16.10
C ASP A 9 -4.37 11.85 15.95
N TYR A 10 -4.75 11.57 14.70
CA TYR A 10 -5.90 10.74 14.37
C TYR A 10 -5.59 9.25 14.59
N THR A 11 -6.64 8.47 14.81
CA THR A 11 -6.57 7.01 14.92
C THR A 11 -7.45 6.35 13.85
N THR A 12 -7.39 5.02 13.75
CA THR A 12 -8.27 4.23 12.88
C THR A 12 -9.76 4.48 13.13
N GLU A 13 -10.16 4.96 14.31
CA GLU A 13 -11.54 5.40 14.58
C GLU A 13 -12.00 6.50 13.62
N TYR A 14 -11.09 7.42 13.26
CA TYR A 14 -11.40 8.45 12.27
C TYR A 14 -11.67 7.84 10.89
N ILE A 15 -10.89 6.84 10.48
CA ILE A 15 -11.09 6.13 9.20
C ILE A 15 -12.48 5.48 9.17
N TYR A 16 -12.88 4.81 10.25
CA TYR A 16 -14.22 4.20 10.35
C TYR A 16 -15.35 5.22 10.45
N SER A 17 -15.05 6.47 10.81
CA SER A 17 -16.04 7.56 10.88
C SER A 17 -16.26 8.26 9.55
N LEU A 18 -15.47 7.94 8.52
CA LEU A 18 -15.59 8.58 7.21
C LEU A 18 -16.95 8.26 6.57
N PRO A 19 -17.58 9.24 5.90
CA PRO A 19 -18.80 8.97 5.15
C PRO A 19 -18.59 7.93 4.06
N ASP A 20 -19.65 7.20 3.72
CA ASP A 20 -19.63 6.22 2.64
C ASP A 20 -19.02 6.79 1.34
N GLY A 21 -18.12 6.01 0.75
CA GLY A 21 -17.39 6.38 -0.47
C GLY A 21 -16.19 7.30 -0.26
N GLN A 22 -15.95 7.81 0.95
CA GLN A 22 -14.69 8.47 1.30
C GLN A 22 -13.69 7.45 1.85
N ARG A 23 -12.45 7.55 1.38
CA ARG A 23 -11.34 6.71 1.81
C ARG A 23 -10.15 7.59 2.15
N ALA A 24 -9.39 7.15 3.15
CA ALA A 24 -8.16 7.81 3.55
C ALA A 24 -7.19 6.79 4.11
N GLU A 25 -5.92 7.15 4.05
CA GLU A 25 -4.85 6.45 4.77
C GLU A 25 -4.45 7.25 6.01
N LEU A 26 -3.94 6.55 7.01
CA LEU A 26 -3.44 7.10 8.26
C LEU A 26 -1.97 6.70 8.41
N ILE A 27 -1.07 7.68 8.38
CA ILE A 27 0.37 7.44 8.54
C ILE A 27 0.87 8.35 9.65
N ASP A 28 1.38 7.73 10.73
CA ASP A 28 1.86 8.42 11.93
C ASP A 28 0.82 9.41 12.49
N GLY A 29 -0.44 8.98 12.54
CA GLY A 29 -1.57 9.78 13.03
C GLY A 29 -2.04 10.87 12.08
N GLN A 30 -1.47 10.99 10.87
CA GLN A 30 -1.88 11.96 9.86
C GLN A 30 -2.77 11.33 8.78
N VAL A 31 -3.85 12.02 8.45
CA VAL A 31 -4.84 11.56 7.46
C VAL A 31 -4.48 12.04 6.06
N TYR A 32 -4.50 11.11 5.11
CA TYR A 32 -4.29 11.34 3.69
C TYR A 32 -5.53 10.89 2.91
N MET A 33 -6.33 11.85 2.44
CA MET A 33 -7.54 11.55 1.65
C MET A 33 -7.17 10.93 0.30
N MET A 34 -7.86 9.86 -0.07
CA MET A 34 -7.63 9.15 -1.33
C MET A 34 -8.55 9.69 -2.43
N ALA A 35 -8.00 9.86 -3.62
CA ALA A 35 -8.78 10.13 -4.82
C ALA A 35 -9.27 8.82 -5.44
N PRO A 36 -10.43 8.80 -6.11
CA PRO A 36 -10.86 7.64 -6.88
C PRO A 36 -9.81 7.25 -7.94
N PRO A 37 -9.51 5.95 -8.09
CA PRO A 37 -8.51 5.50 -9.06
C PRO A 37 -9.02 5.66 -10.49
N SER A 38 -8.09 5.88 -11.42
CA SER A 38 -8.41 5.94 -12.85
C SER A 38 -8.61 4.54 -13.45
N ARG A 39 -9.28 4.45 -14.60
CA ARG A 39 -9.39 3.18 -15.35
C ARG A 39 -8.01 2.58 -15.71
N LYS A 40 -7.02 3.43 -16.04
CA LYS A 40 -5.66 2.99 -16.38
C LYS A 40 -5.00 2.33 -15.17
N HIS A 41 -5.10 2.98 -14.01
CA HIS A 41 -4.61 2.49 -12.73
C HIS A 41 -5.24 1.12 -12.41
N GLN A 42 -6.58 1.03 -12.43
CA GLN A 42 -7.28 -0.22 -12.14
C GLN A 42 -6.91 -1.37 -13.08
N ARG A 43 -6.73 -1.09 -14.38
CA ARG A 43 -6.28 -2.10 -15.33
C ARG A 43 -4.90 -2.65 -14.95
N ILE A 44 -3.96 -1.79 -14.56
CA ILE A 44 -2.62 -2.23 -14.14
C ILE A 44 -2.71 -3.08 -12.88
N THR A 45 -3.52 -2.68 -11.89
CA THR A 45 -3.75 -3.44 -10.65
C THR A 45 -4.23 -4.86 -10.96
N VAL A 46 -5.27 -4.99 -11.80
CA VAL A 46 -5.86 -6.29 -12.16
C VAL A 46 -4.86 -7.17 -12.89
N GLU A 47 -4.13 -6.64 -13.88
CA GLU A 47 -3.16 -7.44 -14.64
C GLU A 47 -2.01 -7.93 -13.76
N LEU A 48 -1.40 -7.05 -12.95
CA LEU A 48 -0.30 -7.41 -12.06
C LEU A 48 -0.73 -8.44 -11.01
N SER A 49 -1.82 -8.17 -10.29
CA SER A 49 -2.35 -9.09 -9.28
C SER A 49 -2.70 -10.46 -9.87
N THR A 50 -3.27 -10.51 -11.08
CA THR A 50 -3.57 -11.76 -11.78
C THR A 50 -2.31 -12.57 -12.08
N VAL A 51 -1.28 -11.93 -12.64
CA VAL A 51 0.00 -12.60 -12.96
C VAL A 51 0.68 -13.13 -11.70
N ILE A 52 0.73 -12.32 -10.64
CA ILE A 52 1.34 -12.69 -9.35
C ILE A 52 0.60 -13.87 -8.73
N ASN A 53 -0.73 -13.78 -8.63
CA ASN A 53 -1.56 -14.83 -8.05
C ASN A 53 -1.44 -16.16 -8.82
N ASN A 54 -1.44 -16.10 -10.15
CA ASN A 54 -1.25 -17.28 -11.01
C ASN A 54 0.13 -17.90 -10.80
N PHE A 55 1.18 -17.09 -10.69
CA PHE A 55 2.53 -17.57 -10.41
C PHE A 55 2.60 -18.28 -9.06
N ILE A 56 2.10 -17.67 -7.98
CA ILE A 56 2.09 -18.26 -6.63
C ILE A 56 1.35 -19.60 -6.64
N LYS A 57 0.15 -19.65 -7.22
CA LYS A 57 -0.65 -20.88 -7.33
C LYS A 57 0.06 -21.97 -8.14
N SER A 58 0.68 -21.61 -9.26
CA SER A 58 1.43 -22.57 -10.09
C SER A 58 2.61 -23.22 -9.38
N ARG A 59 3.11 -22.58 -8.31
CA ARG A 59 4.20 -23.07 -7.47
C ARG A 59 3.72 -23.73 -6.17
N ASN A 60 2.41 -23.91 -5.98
CA ASN A 60 1.80 -24.36 -4.73
C ASN A 60 2.22 -23.46 -3.54
N GLY A 61 2.44 -22.17 -3.78
CA GLY A 61 2.72 -21.20 -2.72
C GLY A 61 1.47 -20.90 -1.88
N SER A 62 1.67 -20.59 -0.61
CA SER A 62 0.61 -20.32 0.35
C SER A 62 0.26 -18.84 0.50
N CYS A 63 1.00 -17.95 -0.17
CA CYS A 63 0.79 -16.51 -0.04
C CYS A 63 -0.53 -16.07 -0.68
N GLU A 64 -1.21 -15.12 -0.05
CA GLU A 64 -2.42 -14.49 -0.58
C GLU A 64 -2.08 -13.16 -1.26
N VAL A 65 -2.87 -12.81 -2.27
CA VAL A 65 -2.70 -11.57 -3.06
C VAL A 65 -3.99 -10.78 -2.93
N ASP A 66 -3.92 -9.67 -2.19
CA ASP A 66 -5.05 -8.79 -1.92
C ASP A 66 -4.87 -7.46 -2.64
N ILE A 67 -5.97 -6.88 -3.12
CA ILE A 67 -5.99 -5.63 -3.87
C ILE A 67 -6.89 -4.59 -3.19
N ALA A 68 -6.60 -3.31 -3.37
CA ALA A 68 -7.40 -2.23 -2.81
C ALA A 68 -8.90 -2.29 -3.27
N PRO A 69 -9.88 -2.03 -2.39
CA PRO A 69 -9.75 -1.71 -0.96
C PRO A 69 -9.37 -2.94 -0.12
N PHE A 70 -8.23 -2.85 0.56
CA PHE A 70 -7.74 -3.86 1.49
C PHE A 70 -6.94 -3.16 2.59
N SER A 71 -7.40 -3.30 3.83
CA SER A 71 -6.82 -2.62 4.99
C SER A 71 -5.53 -3.29 5.45
N VAL A 72 -4.49 -2.49 5.68
CA VAL A 72 -3.23 -2.95 6.30
C VAL A 72 -2.90 -2.09 7.52
N PHE A 73 -2.86 -2.73 8.69
CA PHE A 73 -2.47 -2.13 9.97
C PHE A 73 -0.97 -2.39 10.20
N LEU A 74 -0.11 -1.59 9.56
CA LEU A 74 1.33 -1.88 9.37
C LEU A 74 2.08 -2.24 10.66
N ASN A 75 1.86 -1.47 11.72
CA ASN A 75 2.57 -1.58 12.99
C ASN A 75 1.75 -2.29 14.07
N GLN A 76 0.61 -2.91 13.69
CA GLN A 76 -0.38 -3.44 14.63
C GLN A 76 -0.86 -2.39 15.66
N ASP A 77 -0.90 -1.13 15.22
CA ASP A 77 -1.37 0.01 15.99
C ASP A 77 -2.58 0.66 15.31
N ASP A 78 -3.15 1.67 15.97
CA ASP A 78 -4.28 2.44 15.48
C ASP A 78 -3.85 3.72 14.75
N LYS A 79 -2.56 3.90 14.45
CA LYS A 79 -1.99 5.12 13.84
C LYS A 79 -1.44 4.90 12.44
N ASN A 80 -1.31 3.65 12.00
CA ASN A 80 -0.68 3.27 10.74
C ASN A 80 -1.57 2.33 9.94
N TYR A 81 -2.55 2.92 9.28
CA TYR A 81 -3.52 2.27 8.41
C TYR A 81 -3.29 2.70 6.97
N VAL A 82 -3.08 1.75 6.07
CA VAL A 82 -2.88 2.01 4.64
C VAL A 82 -3.71 1.06 3.80
N GLU A 83 -3.98 1.44 2.56
CA GLU A 83 -4.71 0.63 1.58
C GLU A 83 -3.86 0.50 0.30
N PRO A 84 -2.84 -0.38 0.30
CA PRO A 84 -1.96 -0.53 -0.84
C PRO A 84 -2.73 -1.07 -2.05
N ASP A 85 -2.30 -0.70 -3.26
CA ASP A 85 -2.94 -1.19 -4.48
C ASP A 85 -2.90 -2.71 -4.61
N ILE A 86 -1.75 -3.31 -4.26
CA ILE A 86 -1.58 -4.78 -4.15
C ILE A 86 -0.70 -5.07 -2.92
N ALA A 87 -1.13 -6.03 -2.11
CA ALA A 87 -0.37 -6.61 -1.02
C ALA A 87 -0.27 -8.13 -1.18
N VAL A 88 0.92 -8.68 -0.92
CA VAL A 88 1.15 -10.13 -0.85
C VAL A 88 1.54 -10.52 0.56
N ILE A 89 0.81 -11.47 1.14
CA ILE A 89 0.96 -11.91 2.53
C ILE A 89 1.17 -13.41 2.55
N CYS A 90 2.32 -13.86 3.06
CA CYS A 90 2.67 -15.27 3.13
C CYS A 90 2.34 -15.91 4.49
N ASP A 91 2.26 -15.09 5.55
CA ASP A 91 1.83 -15.53 6.89
C ASP A 91 0.35 -15.26 7.10
N GLN A 92 -0.47 -16.31 6.98
CA GLN A 92 -1.93 -16.24 7.13
C GLN A 92 -2.37 -15.80 8.54
N ASN A 93 -1.52 -15.90 9.56
CA ASN A 93 -1.87 -15.43 10.91
C ASN A 93 -2.02 -13.90 10.98
N LYS A 94 -1.49 -13.17 9.99
CA LYS A 94 -1.68 -11.73 9.86
C LYS A 94 -3.05 -11.36 9.27
N LEU A 95 -3.74 -12.30 8.62
CA LEU A 95 -4.99 -12.03 7.92
C LEU A 95 -6.20 -12.19 8.85
N THR A 96 -7.10 -11.22 8.78
CA THR A 96 -8.36 -11.17 9.52
C THR A 96 -9.48 -10.66 8.63
N GLU A 97 -10.73 -10.78 9.07
CA GLU A 97 -11.89 -10.16 8.40
C GLU A 97 -11.74 -8.64 8.19
N LYS A 98 -10.90 -7.98 9.00
CA LYS A 98 -10.64 -6.54 8.88
C LYS A 98 -9.53 -6.20 7.88
N GLY A 99 -8.75 -7.16 7.42
CA GLY A 99 -7.54 -6.98 6.61
C GLY A 99 -6.29 -7.59 7.26
N CYS A 100 -5.13 -7.03 6.96
CA CYS A 100 -3.82 -7.51 7.43
C CYS A 100 -3.33 -6.76 8.69
N ASN A 101 -3.03 -7.48 9.76
CA ASN A 101 -2.44 -6.97 11.00
C ASN A 101 -0.91 -7.20 11.01
N GLY A 102 -0.17 -6.17 10.63
CA GLY A 102 1.28 -6.19 10.46
C GLY A 102 1.70 -5.92 9.02
N ALA A 103 3.01 -5.90 8.77
CA ALA A 103 3.53 -5.66 7.44
C ALA A 103 3.30 -6.86 6.49
N PRO A 104 2.77 -6.62 5.27
CA PRO A 104 2.81 -7.56 4.16
C PRO A 104 4.25 -7.90 3.77
N ASP A 105 4.43 -9.06 3.12
CA ASP A 105 5.74 -9.47 2.60
C ASP A 105 6.14 -8.59 1.41
N TRP A 106 5.19 -8.29 0.51
CA TRP A 106 5.43 -7.48 -0.68
C TRP A 106 4.28 -6.51 -0.91
N ILE A 107 4.60 -5.24 -1.15
CA ILE A 107 3.64 -4.19 -1.50
C ILE A 107 3.97 -3.64 -2.90
N ILE A 108 2.94 -3.39 -3.70
CA ILE A 108 3.04 -2.72 -5.00
C ILE A 108 2.09 -1.54 -5.01
N GLU A 109 2.62 -0.35 -5.33
CA GLU A 109 1.84 0.87 -5.51
C GLU A 109 1.89 1.33 -6.96
N ILE A 110 0.73 1.64 -7.52
CA ILE A 110 0.58 2.13 -8.89
C ILE A 110 0.36 3.63 -8.80
N VAL A 111 1.37 4.38 -9.22
CA VAL A 111 1.41 5.82 -9.03
C VAL A 111 0.33 6.50 -9.87
N SER A 112 -0.40 7.39 -9.22
CA SER A 112 -1.27 8.39 -9.84
C SER A 112 -0.68 9.79 -9.65
N PRO A 113 -1.12 10.80 -10.42
CA PRO A 113 -0.67 12.18 -10.21
C PRO A 113 -0.86 12.70 -8.78
N SER A 114 -1.90 12.25 -8.08
CA SER A 114 -2.22 12.62 -6.70
C SER A 114 -1.42 11.85 -5.65
N SER A 115 -1.03 10.59 -5.92
CA SER A 115 -0.33 9.73 -4.94
C SER A 115 1.19 9.79 -5.04
N ARG A 116 1.75 10.28 -6.16
CA ARG A 116 3.20 10.26 -6.46
C ARG A 116 4.11 10.68 -5.29
N ARG A 117 3.81 11.78 -4.61
CA ARG A 117 4.65 12.24 -3.48
C ARG A 117 4.58 11.26 -2.30
N MET A 118 3.41 10.69 -2.05
CA MET A 118 3.18 9.76 -0.95
C MET A 118 3.92 8.45 -1.22
N ASP A 119 3.75 7.87 -2.41
CA ASP A 119 4.32 6.57 -2.78
C ASP A 119 5.85 6.61 -2.81
N TYR A 120 6.44 7.61 -3.47
CA TYR A 120 7.90 7.71 -3.63
C TYR A 120 8.67 8.08 -2.36
N TYR A 121 8.03 8.65 -1.34
CA TYR A 121 8.74 9.19 -0.18
C TYR A 121 8.18 8.72 1.16
N ILE A 122 6.89 9.00 1.42
CA ILE A 122 6.29 8.75 2.74
C ILE A 122 6.14 7.24 2.96
N LYS A 123 5.48 6.57 2.01
CA LYS A 123 5.23 5.13 2.07
C LYS A 123 6.52 4.32 1.96
N LEU A 124 7.46 4.73 1.11
CA LEU A 124 8.78 4.09 1.01
C LEU A 124 9.46 3.95 2.38
N PHE A 125 9.57 5.05 3.13
CA PHE A 125 10.16 5.02 4.47
C PHE A 125 9.32 4.16 5.41
N LYS A 126 7.99 4.35 5.38
CA LYS A 126 7.09 3.67 6.30
C LYS A 126 7.12 2.15 6.13
N TYR A 127 7.03 1.66 4.89
CA TYR A 127 7.09 0.23 4.58
C TYR A 127 8.42 -0.40 4.96
N ARG A 128 9.54 0.30 4.70
CA ARG A 128 10.85 -0.16 5.15
C ARG A 128 10.90 -0.33 6.67
N THR A 129 10.41 0.65 7.43
CA THR A 129 10.44 0.60 8.89
C THR A 129 9.44 -0.38 9.51
N ALA A 130 8.34 -0.67 8.82
CA ALA A 130 7.33 -1.63 9.28
C ALA A 130 7.73 -3.10 9.05
N GLY A 131 8.79 -3.35 8.27
CA GLY A 131 9.26 -4.70 7.98
C GLY A 131 8.65 -5.34 6.73
N VAL A 132 8.16 -4.53 5.78
CA VAL A 132 7.89 -5.02 4.42
C VAL A 132 9.20 -5.52 3.82
N ARG A 133 9.17 -6.61 3.04
CA ARG A 133 10.39 -7.24 2.50
C ARG A 133 10.72 -6.68 1.12
N GLU A 134 9.71 -6.42 0.30
CA GLU A 134 9.87 -5.85 -1.03
C GLU A 134 8.79 -4.80 -1.31
N TYR A 135 9.17 -3.69 -1.96
CA TYR A 135 8.27 -2.59 -2.30
C TYR A 135 8.46 -2.14 -3.75
N TRP A 136 7.39 -2.17 -4.53
CA TRP A 136 7.41 -1.76 -5.93
C TRP A 136 6.60 -0.48 -6.13
N ILE A 137 7.13 0.40 -6.96
CA ILE A 137 6.46 1.61 -7.42
C ILE A 137 6.33 1.55 -8.94
N VAL A 138 5.09 1.43 -9.43
CA VAL A 138 4.76 1.38 -10.86
C VAL A 138 4.28 2.76 -11.31
N ASP A 139 5.14 3.53 -11.98
CA ASP A 139 4.79 4.86 -12.54
C ASP A 139 4.53 4.75 -14.04
N SER A 140 3.25 4.57 -14.39
CA SER A 140 2.80 4.41 -15.76
C SER A 140 2.86 5.68 -16.61
N ASP A 141 3.06 6.85 -16.02
CA ASP A 141 3.28 8.11 -16.75
C ASP A 141 4.75 8.27 -17.13
N LYS A 142 5.65 7.73 -16.30
CA LYS A 142 7.09 7.67 -16.56
C LYS A 142 7.54 6.42 -17.30
N ASN A 143 6.62 5.49 -17.58
CA ASN A 143 6.91 4.14 -18.08
C ASN A 143 8.03 3.47 -17.27
N ARG A 144 7.89 3.45 -15.94
CA ARG A 144 8.95 3.03 -15.04
C ARG A 144 8.44 2.19 -13.88
N ILE A 145 9.21 1.16 -13.52
CA ILE A 145 9.02 0.41 -12.28
C ILE A 145 10.28 0.58 -11.43
N THR A 146 10.12 1.04 -10.19
CA THR A 146 11.19 1.07 -9.20
C THR A 146 10.94 -0.06 -8.20
N VAL A 147 11.92 -0.94 -8.02
CA VAL A 147 11.89 -2.08 -7.09
C VAL A 147 12.85 -1.80 -5.95
N TYR A 148 12.33 -1.77 -4.73
CA TYR A 148 13.12 -1.74 -3.50
C TYR A 148 13.04 -3.13 -2.86
N ASN A 149 14.16 -3.85 -2.86
CA ASN A 149 14.28 -5.07 -2.07
C ASN A 149 14.91 -4.69 -0.73
N PHE A 150 14.13 -4.70 0.34
CA PHE A 150 14.60 -4.28 1.67
C PHE A 150 15.42 -5.36 2.38
N GLU A 151 15.36 -6.62 1.93
CA GLU A 151 16.18 -7.71 2.48
C GLU A 151 17.62 -7.62 1.99
N SER A 152 17.83 -7.31 0.72
CA SER A 152 19.17 -7.15 0.13
C SER A 152 19.68 -5.71 0.11
N GLU A 153 18.83 -4.76 0.50
CA GLU A 153 19.08 -3.31 0.40
C GLU A 153 19.31 -2.79 -1.04
N ASP A 154 18.84 -3.54 -2.04
CA ASP A 154 18.99 -3.18 -3.44
C ASP A 154 17.84 -2.29 -3.94
N THR A 155 18.16 -1.44 -4.91
CA THR A 155 17.18 -0.67 -5.67
C THR A 155 17.44 -0.85 -7.17
N ILE A 156 16.41 -1.28 -7.90
CA ILE A 156 16.48 -1.51 -9.35
C ILE A 156 15.37 -0.70 -10.03
N GLU A 157 15.70 -0.06 -11.15
CA GLU A 157 14.71 0.60 -12.01
C GLU A 157 14.60 -0.10 -13.36
N TYR A 158 13.38 -0.30 -13.82
CA TYR A 158 13.04 -0.82 -15.15
C TYR A 158 12.30 0.26 -15.94
N SER A 159 12.67 0.45 -17.21
CA SER A 159 12.12 1.47 -18.12
C SER A 159 11.84 0.92 -19.51
#